data_AF-I8WGX5-F1
#
_entry.id   AF-I8WGX5-F1
#
_cell.length_a   1.000
_cell.length_b   1.000
_cell.length_c   1.000
_cell.angle_alpha   90.00
_cell.angle_beta   90.00
_cell.angle_gamma   90.00
#
_symmetry.space_group_name_H-M   'P 1'
#
loop_
_entity.id
_entity.type
_entity.pdbx_description
1 polymer ?
#
loop_
_entity_poly.entity_id
_entity_poly.type
_entity_poly.pdbx_seq_one_letter_code
_entity_poly.pdbx_strand_id
1 'polypeptide(L)' 'MRLAEKLKEKRTTPYKEVAEKFGVTAQYVGKIARGQRVPKRNSGKAMKVLCELEKMCNEANKN' A
#
# COMPACT_ATOMS: atom_id res chain seq x y z
N MET A 1 27.03 0.13 -9.13
CA MET A 1 25.60 -0.22 -8.91
C MET A 1 25.26 -1.46 -9.72
N ARG A 2 24.67 -2.47 -9.08
CA ARG A 2 24.26 -3.72 -9.74
C ARG A 2 22.95 -3.49 -10.51
N LEU A 3 22.76 -4.21 -11.62
CA LEU A 3 21.54 -4.11 -12.46
C LEU A 3 20.24 -4.26 -11.65
N ALA A 4 20.29 -5.08 -10.59
CA ALA A 4 19.19 -5.34 -9.67
C ALA A 4 18.73 -4.10 -8.88
N GLU A 5 19.63 -3.16 -8.58
CA GLU A 5 19.32 -1.91 -7.86
C GLU A 5 18.54 -0.96 -8.76
N LYS A 6 19.01 -0.78 -10.01
CA LYS A 6 18.32 0.02 -11.04
C LYS A 6 16.91 -0.50 -11.38
N LEU A 7 16.72 -1.82 -11.36
CA LEU A 7 15.41 -2.43 -11.61
C LEU A 7 14.46 -2.28 -10.41
N LYS A 8 14.98 -2.25 -9.18
CA LYS A 8 14.18 -2.01 -7.96
C LYS A 8 13.66 -0.59 -7.89
N GLU A 9 14.47 0.41 -8.26
CA GLU A 9 14.07 1.83 -8.29
C GLU A 9 12.95 2.09 -9.30
N LYS A 10 12.97 1.43 -10.46
CA LYS A 10 11.96 1.63 -11.51
C LYS A 10 10.62 0.93 -11.25
N ARG A 11 10.51 0.06 -10.24
CA ARG A 11 9.36 -0.83 -10.02
C ARG A 11 8.85 -0.80 -8.58
N THR A 12 8.95 0.32 -7.88
CA THR A 12 8.16 0.52 -6.66
C THR A 12 6.70 0.63 -7.06
N THR A 13 5.90 -0.34 -6.60
CA THR A 13 4.45 -0.31 -6.78
C THR A 13 3.82 0.50 -5.66
N PRO A 14 2.64 1.11 -5.88
CA PRO A 14 1.95 1.89 -4.84
C PRO A 14 1.72 1.08 -3.56
N TYR A 15 1.46 -0.23 -3.68
CA TYR A 15 1.33 -1.10 -2.51
C TYR A 15 2.63 -1.27 -1.72
N LYS A 16 3.78 -1.18 -2.39
CA LYS A 16 5.08 -1.26 -1.74
C LYS A 16 5.41 0.04 -1.00
N GLU A 17 5.05 1.18 -1.56
CA GLU A 17 5.18 2.49 -0.90
C GLU A 17 4.31 2.58 0.36
N VAL A 18 3.03 2.18 0.26
CA VAL A 18 2.13 2.10 1.42
C VAL A 18 2.66 1.09 2.45
N ALA A 19 3.22 -0.04 1.99
CA ALA A 19 3.78 -1.04 2.88
C ALA A 19 4.98 -0.51 3.69
N GLU A 20 5.89 0.21 3.04
CA GLU A 20 7.05 0.84 3.69
C GLU A 20 6.59 1.94 4.67
N LYS A 21 5.61 2.76 4.30
CA LYS A 21 5.05 3.83 5.15
C LYS A 21 4.49 3.31 6.48
N PHE A 22 3.82 2.16 6.47
CA PHE A 22 3.17 1.59 7.66
C PHE A 22 3.96 0.43 8.30
N GLY A 23 5.15 0.11 7.79
CA GLY A 23 5.96 -1.02 8.27
C GLY A 23 5.24 -2.36 8.16
N VAL A 24 4.55 -2.59 7.04
CA VAL A 24 3.83 -3.84 6.73
C VAL A 24 4.36 -4.44 5.42
N THR A 25 3.85 -5.59 5.01
CA THR A 25 4.24 -6.20 3.73
C THR A 25 3.32 -5.75 2.60
N ALA A 26 3.82 -5.67 1.37
CA ALA A 26 2.99 -5.35 0.20
C ALA A 26 1.84 -6.36 0.02
N GLN A 27 2.07 -7.63 0.39
CA GLN A 27 1.02 -8.65 0.40
C GLN A 27 -0.09 -8.33 1.42
N TYR A 28 0.27 -7.78 2.58
CA TYR A 28 -0.69 -7.35 3.60
C TYR A 28 -1.56 -6.20 3.07
N VAL A 29 -0.94 -5.21 2.43
CA VAL A 29 -1.64 -4.10 1.75
C VAL A 29 -2.59 -4.64 0.69
N GLY A 30 -2.13 -5.55 -0.17
CA GLY A 30 -2.97 -6.15 -1.22
C GLY A 30 -4.10 -7.05 -0.71
N LYS A 31 -3.98 -7.64 0.49
CA LYS A 31 -5.10 -8.36 1.15
C LYS A 31 -6.17 -7.39 1.66
N ILE A 32 -5.77 -6.21 2.13
CA ILE A 32 -6.70 -5.15 2.57
C ILE A 32 -7.40 -4.54 1.36
N ALA A 33 -6.65 -4.16 0.32
CA ALA A 33 -7.21 -3.58 -0.90
C ALA A 33 -8.26 -4.47 -1.58
N ARG A 34 -8.06 -5.81 -1.54
CA ARG A 34 -9.00 -6.79 -2.12
C ARG A 34 -10.15 -7.19 -1.19
N GLY A 35 -10.25 -6.61 0.00
CA GLY A 35 -11.27 -6.99 0.99
C GLY A 35 -11.08 -8.36 1.66
N GLN A 36 -10.00 -9.09 1.34
CA GLN A 36 -9.67 -10.37 1.99
C GLN A 36 -9.31 -10.20 3.47
N ARG A 37 -8.85 -9.00 3.84
CA ARG A 37 -8.61 -8.61 5.23
C ARG A 37 -9.33 -7.31 5.56
N VAL A 38 -10.47 -7.43 6.25
CA VAL A 38 -11.24 -6.29 6.75
C VAL A 38 -10.70 -5.86 8.11
N PRO A 39 -10.38 -4.57 8.31
CA PRO A 39 -10.02 -4.04 9.62
C PRO A 39 -11.18 -4.20 10.61
N LYS A 40 -10.96 -4.86 11.76
CA LYS A 40 -11.97 -4.96 12.84
C LYS A 40 -11.93 -3.81 13.85
N ARG A 41 -10.84 -3.04 13.89
CA ARG A 41 -10.62 -1.94 14.84
C ARG A 41 -10.12 -0.70 14.11
N ASN A 42 -10.71 0.44 14.41
CA ASN A 42 -10.40 1.72 13.72
C ASN A 42 -8.98 2.25 14.00
N SER A 43 -8.37 1.86 15.13
CA SER A 43 -6.99 2.25 15.47
C SER A 43 -5.91 1.32 14.88
N GLY A 44 -6.32 0.21 14.25
CA GLY A 44 -5.39 -0.81 13.77
C GLY A 44 -4.59 -0.38 12.54
N LYS A 45 -3.40 -0.95 12.36
CA LYS A 45 -2.58 -0.76 11.14
C LYS A 45 -3.36 -1.05 9.85
N ALA A 46 -4.28 -2.02 9.89
CA ALA A 46 -5.14 -2.35 8.75
C ALA A 46 -6.05 -1.19 8.33
N MET A 47 -6.63 -0.47 9.29
CA MET A 47 -7.51 0.69 9.01
C MET A 47 -6.71 1.84 8.41
N LYS A 48 -5.52 2.11 8.95
CA LYS A 48 -4.62 3.15 8.44
C LYS A 48 -4.21 2.89 6.98
N VAL A 49 -3.87 1.63 6.68
CA VAL A 49 -3.55 1.20 5.31
C VAL A 49 -4.76 1.35 4.38
N LEU A 50 -5.96 0.94 4.81
CA LEU A 50 -7.18 1.08 4.01
C LEU A 50 -7.46 2.56 3.68
N CYS A 51 -7.39 3.45 4.67
CA CYS A 51 -7.63 4.88 4.48
C CYS A 51 -6.61 5.52 3.53
N GLU A 52 -5.33 5.12 3.61
CA GLU A 52 -4.31 5.59 2.67
C GLU A 52 -4.61 5.14 1.23
N LEU A 53 -4.99 3.88 1.04
CA LEU A 53 -5.36 3.34 -0.26
C LEU A 53 -6.59 4.05 -0.85
N GLU A 54 -7.59 4.34 -0.01
CA GLU A 54 -8.79 5.09 -0.42
C GLU A 54 -8.45 6.52 -0.83
N LYS A 55 -7.55 7.21 -0.11
CA LYS A 55 -7.07 8.54 -0.49
C LYS A 55 -6.37 8.54 -1.86
N MET A 56 -5.45 7.60 -2.07
CA MET A 56 -4.75 7.45 -3.36
C MET A 56 -5.73 7.18 -4.52
N CYS A 57 -6.81 6.42 -4.27
CA CYS A 57 -7.83 6.16 -5.27
C CYS A 57 -8.75 7.37 -5.53
N ASN A 58 -9.09 8.14 -4.51
CA ASN A 58 -9.89 9.36 -4.66
C ASN A 58 -9.12 10.52 -5.31
N GLU A 59 -7.82 10.65 -5.07
CA GLU A 59 -6.97 11.60 -5.77
C GLU A 59 -6.86 11.28 -7.27
N ALA A 60 -6.89 10.00 -7.64
CA ALA A 60 -6.90 9.57 -9.04
C ALA A 60 -8.20 9.90 -9.80
N ASN A 61 -9.31 10.17 -9.10
CA ASN A 61 -10.62 10.48 -9.70
C ASN A 61 -10.92 11.99 -9.81
N LYS A 62 -9.96 12.87 -9.47
CA LYS A 62 -10.12 14.34 -9.56
C LYS A 62 -9.45 14.98 -10.78
N ASN A 63 -9.00 14.20 -11.77
CA ASN A 63 -8.32 14.72 -12.96
C ASN A 63 -9.06 14.40 -14.24
#